data_AF-A0A0M0HR28-F1
#
_entry.id   AF-A0A0M0HR28-F1
#
_cell.length_a   1.000
_cell.length_b   1.000
_cell.length_c   1.000
_cell.angle_alpha   90.00
_cell.angle_beta   90.00
_cell.angle_gamma   90.00
#
_symmetry.space_group_name_H-M   'P 1'
#
loop_
_entity.id
_entity.type
_entity.pdbx_description
1 polymer ?
#
loop_
_entity_poly.entity_id
_entity_poly.type
_entity_poly.pdbx_seq_one_letter_code
_entity_poly.pdbx_strand_id
1 'polypeptide(L)'
;MKSNALKMAVVAGLGLTALTGCMGQMATTGLVSKFNLEVVDNRYGREGMFLLLSPVYGIAGAADLFIFNTIEFWTGTNPISGKSPAVVDTPTKNYIKVNDQLDSSLTGVPLSNNSSIEQTSMQQIDENTMQMEISYTDGTVKTLRGEKAQDSVAFYLDNQHVTTVSNDELSQYVAVTHI
;
A
#
# COMPACT_ATOMS: atom_id res chain seq x y z
N MET A 1 -9.77 -25.89 -26.64
CA MET A 1 -10.29 -24.52 -26.84
C MET A 1 -10.89 -23.90 -25.57
N LYS A 2 -11.67 -24.63 -24.74
CA LYS A 2 -12.27 -24.08 -23.50
C LYS A 2 -11.27 -23.63 -22.41
N SER A 3 -10.13 -24.30 -22.27
CA SER A 3 -9.11 -23.96 -21.26
C SER A 3 -8.37 -22.65 -21.55
N ASN A 4 -8.14 -22.31 -22.82
CA ASN A 4 -7.48 -21.06 -23.20
C ASN A 4 -8.41 -19.86 -23.05
N ALA A 5 -9.71 -20.04 -23.32
CA ALA A 5 -10.72 -19.01 -23.08
C ALA A 5 -10.91 -18.74 -21.58
N LEU A 6 -10.89 -19.78 -20.74
CA LEU A 6 -10.96 -19.63 -19.29
C LEU A 6 -9.71 -18.94 -18.72
N LYS A 7 -8.51 -19.29 -19.21
CA LYS A 7 -7.27 -18.60 -18.83
C LYS A 7 -7.29 -17.12 -19.25
N MET A 8 -7.76 -16.81 -20.46
CA MET A 8 -7.93 -15.41 -20.89
C MET A 8 -8.97 -14.66 -20.06
N ALA A 9 -10.08 -15.29 -19.69
CA ALA A 9 -11.12 -14.68 -18.86
C ALA A 9 -10.64 -14.44 -17.42
N VAL A 10 -9.82 -15.33 -16.85
CA VAL A 10 -9.21 -15.15 -15.53
C VAL A 10 -8.14 -14.06 -15.56
N VAL A 11 -7.32 -13.99 -16.61
CA VAL A 11 -6.32 -12.92 -16.78
C VAL A 11 -7.01 -11.56 -17.01
N ALA A 12 -8.09 -11.52 -17.80
CA ALA A 12 -8.89 -10.30 -17.99
C ALA A 12 -9.66 -9.89 -16.73
N GLY A 13 -10.17 -10.86 -15.96
CA GLY A 13 -10.88 -10.63 -14.70
C GLY A 13 -9.98 -10.13 -13.56
N LEU A 14 -8.78 -10.71 -13.42
CA LEU A 14 -7.72 -10.19 -12.53
C LEU A 14 -7.23 -8.81 -13.01
N GLY A 15 -7.21 -8.59 -14.33
CA GLY A 15 -6.95 -7.27 -14.91
C GLY A 15 -7.94 -6.23 -14.39
N LEU A 16 -9.25 -6.50 -14.40
CA LEU A 16 -10.28 -5.53 -14.02
C LEU A 16 -10.22 -5.08 -12.55
N THR A 17 -9.73 -5.90 -11.62
CA THR A 17 -9.54 -5.53 -10.21
C THR A 17 -8.13 -5.03 -9.90
N ALA A 18 -7.13 -5.40 -10.71
CA ALA A 18 -5.77 -4.88 -10.62
C ALA A 18 -5.57 -3.57 -11.39
N LEU A 19 -6.48 -3.18 -12.28
CA LEU A 19 -6.38 -2.00 -13.14
C LEU A 19 -6.51 -0.66 -12.41
N THR A 20 -6.77 -0.65 -11.10
CA THR A 20 -6.72 0.59 -10.29
C THR A 20 -5.28 0.84 -9.83
N GLY A 21 -4.38 1.09 -10.77
CA GLY A 21 -3.08 1.64 -10.41
C GLY A 21 -3.20 3.06 -9.85
N CYS A 22 -2.26 3.46 -9.01
CA CYS A 22 -2.26 4.79 -8.43
C CYS A 22 -1.70 5.82 -9.42
N MET A 23 -2.29 7.03 -9.42
CA MET A 23 -1.67 8.19 -10.05
C MET A 23 -0.43 8.58 -9.25
N GLY A 24 0.69 8.81 -9.94
CA GLY A 24 1.96 9.18 -9.31
C GLY A 24 2.95 9.69 -10.35
N GLN A 25 4.21 9.82 -9.95
CA GLN A 25 5.26 10.47 -10.75
C GLN A 25 5.71 9.70 -11.98
N MET A 26 5.43 8.40 -12.07
CA MET A 26 5.97 7.52 -13.11
C MET A 26 7.51 7.59 -13.18
N ALA A 27 8.15 7.56 -12.01
CA ALA A 27 9.56 7.86 -11.86
C ALA A 27 10.48 6.87 -12.60
N THR A 28 10.16 5.57 -12.57
CA THR A 28 10.95 4.56 -13.30
C THR A 28 10.83 4.75 -14.81
N THR A 29 9.63 5.00 -15.31
CA THR A 29 9.37 5.33 -16.73
C THR A 29 10.11 6.60 -17.14
N GLY A 30 10.15 7.60 -16.26
CA GLY A 30 10.94 8.82 -16.44
C GLY A 30 12.43 8.55 -16.57
N LEU A 31 12.99 7.61 -15.80
CA LEU A 31 14.39 7.19 -15.93
C LEU A 31 14.67 6.52 -17.29
N VAL A 32 13.79 5.63 -17.74
CA VAL A 32 13.91 5.01 -19.09
C VAL A 32 13.84 6.08 -20.18
N SER A 33 12.96 7.08 -20.01
CA SER A 33 12.84 8.23 -20.91
C SER A 33 14.12 9.05 -20.97
N LYS A 34 14.70 9.36 -19.79
CA LYS A 34 15.96 10.10 -19.70
C LYS A 34 17.08 9.36 -20.42
N PHE A 35 17.23 8.07 -20.15
CA PHE A 35 18.23 7.23 -20.84
C PHE A 35 18.06 7.27 -22.36
N ASN A 36 16.83 7.10 -22.86
CA ASN A 36 16.56 7.18 -24.31
C ASN A 36 16.98 8.54 -24.91
N LEU A 37 16.70 9.65 -24.21
CA LEU A 37 17.07 10.99 -24.66
C LEU A 37 18.58 11.26 -24.65
N GLU A 38 19.32 10.64 -23.72
CA GLU A 38 20.77 10.82 -23.55
C GLU A 38 21.60 9.95 -24.50
N VAL A 39 21.11 8.77 -24.89
CA VAL A 39 21.87 7.83 -25.72
C VAL A 39 22.00 8.27 -27.18
N VAL A 40 20.97 8.95 -27.73
CA VAL A 40 20.98 9.40 -29.13
C VAL A 40 20.53 10.85 -29.25
N ASP A 41 21.28 11.64 -30.02
CA ASP A 41 21.12 13.09 -30.20
C ASP A 41 20.28 13.47 -31.43
N ASN A 42 19.39 12.58 -31.89
CA ASN A 42 18.54 12.80 -33.06
C ASN A 42 17.08 12.36 -32.81
N ARG A 43 16.10 13.14 -33.29
CA ARG A 43 14.67 12.85 -33.10
C ARG A 43 14.25 11.47 -33.62
N TYR A 44 14.76 11.04 -34.77
CA TYR A 44 14.43 9.74 -35.37
C TYR A 44 15.18 8.61 -34.70
N GLY A 45 16.41 8.86 -34.25
CA GLY A 45 17.17 7.91 -33.44
C GLY A 45 16.52 7.63 -32.08
N ARG A 46 16.01 8.67 -31.41
CA ARG A 46 15.23 8.56 -30.18
C ARG A 46 13.92 7.79 -30.36
N GLU A 47 13.25 7.98 -31.49
CA GLU A 47 12.06 7.20 -31.83
C GLU A 47 12.40 5.74 -32.09
N GLY A 48 13.47 5.48 -32.84
CA GLY A 48 13.98 4.11 -33.05
C GLY A 48 14.34 3.43 -31.73
N MET A 49 15.00 4.15 -30.83
CA MET A 49 15.34 3.66 -29.50
C MET A 49 14.11 3.48 -28.60
N PHE A 50 13.10 4.34 -28.71
CA PHE A 50 11.81 4.16 -28.04
C PHE A 50 11.12 2.87 -28.50
N LEU A 51 11.07 2.61 -29.82
CA LEU A 51 10.50 1.37 -30.36
C LEU A 51 11.26 0.14 -29.87
N LEU A 52 12.60 0.19 -29.87
CA LEU A 52 13.45 -0.90 -29.37
C LEU A 52 13.27 -1.14 -27.86
N LEU A 53 13.15 -0.08 -27.07
CA LEU A 53 12.92 -0.14 -25.63
C LEU A 53 11.45 -0.28 -25.26
N SER A 54 10.52 -0.36 -26.22
CA SER A 54 9.09 -0.38 -25.94
C SER A 54 8.67 -1.45 -24.92
N PRO A 55 9.28 -2.67 -24.86
CA PRO A 55 8.99 -3.62 -23.80
C PRO A 55 9.44 -3.13 -22.41
N VAL A 56 10.60 -2.43 -22.34
CA VAL A 56 11.14 -1.86 -21.11
C VAL A 56 10.26 -0.72 -20.61
N TYR A 57 9.78 0.16 -21.51
CA TYR A 57 8.79 1.18 -21.16
C TYR A 57 7.49 0.58 -20.63
N GLY A 58 7.02 -0.52 -21.25
CA GLY A 58 5.82 -1.22 -20.78
C GLY A 58 5.98 -1.79 -19.35
N ILE A 59 7.13 -2.42 -19.07
CA ILE A 59 7.44 -2.95 -17.73
C ILE A 59 7.60 -1.83 -16.72
N ALA A 60 8.35 -0.78 -17.05
CA ALA A 60 8.55 0.38 -16.17
C ALA A 60 7.22 1.07 -15.85
N GLY A 61 6.38 1.28 -16.86
CA GLY A 61 5.06 1.86 -16.69
C GLY A 61 4.15 1.02 -15.80
N ALA A 62 4.17 -0.31 -15.95
CA ALA A 62 3.42 -1.20 -15.07
C ALA A 62 3.96 -1.18 -13.63
N ALA A 63 5.28 -1.18 -13.44
CA ALA A 63 5.89 -1.11 -12.12
C ALA A 63 5.58 0.22 -11.42
N ASP A 64 5.66 1.34 -12.13
CA ASP A 64 5.22 2.63 -11.60
C ASP A 64 3.74 2.58 -11.23
N LEU A 65 2.88 2.14 -12.14
CA LEU A 65 1.43 2.16 -11.97
C LEU A 65 0.94 1.31 -10.79
N PHE A 66 1.51 0.11 -10.60
CA PHE A 66 1.04 -0.85 -9.60
C PHE A 66 1.84 -0.87 -8.30
N ILE A 67 3.11 -0.45 -8.31
CA ILE A 67 4.01 -0.59 -7.16
C ILE A 67 4.43 0.79 -6.66
N PHE A 68 5.19 1.54 -7.46
CA PHE A 68 5.87 2.73 -6.93
C PHE A 68 4.93 3.91 -6.71
N ASN A 69 3.96 4.13 -7.61
CA ASN A 69 2.92 5.15 -7.41
C ASN A 69 1.97 4.74 -6.29
N THR A 70 1.77 3.45 -6.04
CA THR A 70 0.99 2.97 -4.89
C THR A 70 1.69 3.36 -3.60
N ILE A 71 2.99 3.09 -3.48
CA ILE A 71 3.78 3.53 -2.33
C ILE A 71 3.77 5.05 -2.21
N GLU A 72 3.94 5.78 -3.31
CA GLU A 72 3.87 7.24 -3.35
C GLU A 72 2.55 7.77 -2.79
N PHE A 73 1.41 7.21 -3.22
CA PHE A 73 0.08 7.62 -2.76
C PHE A 73 -0.07 7.47 -1.25
N TRP A 74 0.31 6.30 -0.71
CA TRP A 74 0.11 6.01 0.71
C TRP A 74 1.10 6.75 1.62
N THR A 75 2.33 6.99 1.14
CA THR A 75 3.41 7.59 1.96
C THR A 75 3.66 9.07 1.69
N GLY A 76 3.07 9.64 0.63
CA GLY A 76 3.31 11.02 0.19
C GLY A 76 4.65 11.25 -0.50
N THR A 77 5.47 10.21 -0.68
CA THR A 77 6.83 10.31 -1.26
C THR A 77 7.09 9.16 -2.22
N ASN A 78 7.56 9.48 -3.42
CA ASN A 78 7.89 8.43 -4.40
C ASN A 78 9.21 7.74 -4.02
N PRO A 79 9.23 6.39 -3.89
CA PRO A 79 10.42 5.66 -3.42
C PRO A 79 11.57 5.62 -4.43
N ILE A 80 11.30 5.87 -5.72
CA ILE A 80 12.31 5.85 -6.78
C ILE A 80 12.95 7.22 -6.95
N SER A 81 12.14 8.29 -6.94
CA SER A 81 12.64 9.65 -7.15
C SER A 81 13.03 10.37 -5.86
N GLY A 82 12.53 9.91 -4.70
CA GLY A 82 12.65 10.58 -3.41
C GLY A 82 11.91 11.91 -3.30
N LYS A 83 11.02 12.23 -4.27
CA LYS A 83 10.31 13.50 -4.31
C LYS A 83 8.99 13.44 -3.54
N SER A 84 8.72 14.53 -2.82
CA SER A 84 7.46 14.82 -2.14
C SER A 84 7.06 16.27 -2.45
N PRO A 85 5.77 16.63 -2.38
CA PRO A 85 4.63 15.76 -2.07
C PRO A 85 4.30 14.79 -3.22
N ALA A 86 3.42 13.82 -2.97
CA ALA A 86 2.91 12.94 -4.02
C ALA A 86 2.19 13.76 -5.10
N VAL A 87 2.13 13.24 -6.33
CA VAL A 87 1.48 13.93 -7.45
C VAL A 87 0.02 14.27 -7.14
N VAL A 88 -0.69 13.37 -6.45
CA VAL A 88 -2.10 13.57 -6.08
C VAL A 88 -2.33 14.71 -5.09
N ASP A 89 -1.29 15.10 -4.34
CA ASP A 89 -1.33 16.19 -3.37
C ASP A 89 -0.90 17.53 -3.98
N THR A 90 -0.54 17.56 -5.28
CA THR A 90 -0.06 18.77 -5.94
C THR A 90 -1.19 19.79 -6.11
N PRO A 91 -1.10 21.00 -5.52
CA PRO A 91 -2.15 22.00 -5.64
C PRO A 91 -2.37 22.43 -7.10
N THR A 92 -3.60 22.30 -7.58
CA THR A 92 -3.99 22.73 -8.93
C THR A 92 -5.42 23.23 -8.96
N LYS A 93 -5.86 23.71 -10.13
CA LYS A 93 -7.25 24.09 -10.36
C LYS A 93 -8.13 22.83 -10.33
N ASN A 94 -8.90 22.68 -9.26
CA ASN A 94 -9.84 21.56 -9.09
C ASN A 94 -11.23 21.93 -9.63
N TYR A 95 -11.78 21.13 -10.55
CA TYR A 95 -13.13 21.32 -11.10
C TYR A 95 -14.22 20.77 -10.17
N ILE A 96 -13.88 19.78 -9.34
CA ILE A 96 -14.77 19.17 -8.35
C ILE A 96 -14.09 19.33 -6.99
N LYS A 97 -14.80 19.93 -6.02
CA LYS A 97 -14.29 20.15 -4.67
C LYS A 97 -14.95 19.16 -3.71
N VAL A 98 -14.18 18.18 -3.26
CA VAL A 98 -14.67 17.10 -2.38
C VAL A 98 -14.21 17.31 -0.92
N ASN A 99 -13.06 17.95 -0.70
CA ASN A 99 -12.50 18.13 0.65
C ASN A 99 -13.44 18.87 1.61
N ASP A 100 -14.29 19.77 1.12
CA ASP A 100 -15.26 20.50 1.94
C ASP A 100 -16.35 19.58 2.54
N GLN A 101 -16.49 18.36 2.02
CA GLN A 101 -17.48 17.35 2.43
C GLN A 101 -16.85 16.12 3.09
N LEU A 102 -15.52 16.07 3.19
CA LEU A 102 -14.77 14.97 3.78
C LEU A 102 -14.43 15.28 5.24
N ASP A 103 -14.30 14.23 6.04
CA ASP A 103 -13.67 14.33 7.35
C ASP A 103 -12.22 14.80 7.19
N SER A 104 -11.75 15.71 8.06
CA SER A 104 -10.39 16.25 8.00
C SER A 104 -9.30 15.17 8.04
N SER A 105 -9.55 14.04 8.70
CA SER A 105 -8.63 12.90 8.77
C SER A 105 -8.36 12.25 7.40
N LEU A 106 -9.24 12.45 6.41
CA LEU A 106 -9.15 11.87 5.08
C LEU A 106 -8.59 12.85 4.02
N THR A 107 -8.16 14.03 4.44
CA THR A 107 -7.65 15.07 3.53
C THR A 107 -6.13 15.12 3.43
N GLY A 108 -5.43 14.32 4.23
CA GLY A 108 -3.97 14.26 4.29
C GLY A 108 -3.41 12.92 3.79
N VAL A 109 -2.08 12.81 3.82
CA VAL A 109 -1.38 11.58 3.41
C VAL A 109 -1.84 10.42 4.30
N PRO A 110 -2.35 9.32 3.73
CA PRO A 110 -2.98 8.26 4.52
C PRO A 110 -2.09 7.63 5.60
N LEU A 111 -0.79 7.44 5.31
CA LEU A 111 0.16 6.87 6.27
C LEU A 111 1.02 7.92 6.98
N SER A 112 0.80 9.24 6.79
CA SER A 112 1.60 10.23 7.53
C SER A 112 1.34 10.20 9.03
N ASN A 113 0.17 9.72 9.46
CA ASN A 113 -0.21 9.62 10.87
C ASN A 113 0.18 8.29 11.54
N ASN A 114 0.82 7.37 10.81
CA ASN A 114 1.55 6.25 11.41
C ASN A 114 2.96 6.65 11.86
N SER A 115 3.32 7.93 11.74
CA SER A 115 4.61 8.48 12.16
C SER A 115 4.93 8.22 13.63
N SER A 116 3.95 7.85 14.44
CA SER A 116 4.18 7.49 15.83
C SER A 116 4.62 6.04 16.00
N ILE A 117 4.41 5.11 15.07
CA ILE A 117 4.79 3.69 15.24
C ILE A 117 6.07 3.43 14.43
N GLU A 118 7.17 3.17 15.13
CA GLU A 118 8.48 2.83 14.57
C GLU A 118 8.55 1.38 14.11
N GLN A 119 8.06 0.46 14.94
CA GLN A 119 8.12 -0.98 14.68
C GLN A 119 6.96 -1.68 15.38
N THR A 120 6.44 -2.75 14.76
CA THR A 120 5.52 -3.68 15.43
C THR A 120 6.09 -5.08 15.33
N SER A 121 6.16 -5.77 16.46
CA SER A 121 6.66 -7.15 16.57
C SER A 121 5.60 -8.00 17.23
N MET A 122 5.35 -9.19 16.68
CA MET A 122 4.41 -10.15 17.27
C MET A 122 5.18 -11.39 17.69
N GLN A 123 5.03 -11.80 18.94
CA GLN A 123 5.71 -12.94 19.53
C GLN A 123 4.72 -13.81 20.29
N GLN A 124 4.86 -15.12 20.14
CA GLN A 124 4.21 -16.08 21.01
C GLN A 124 5.08 -16.24 22.26
N ILE A 125 4.57 -15.82 23.42
CA ILE A 125 5.29 -15.91 24.68
C ILE A 125 5.22 -17.33 25.24
N ASP A 126 4.06 -17.97 25.08
CA ASP A 126 3.81 -19.37 25.44
C ASP A 126 2.62 -19.93 24.63
N GLU A 127 2.20 -21.17 24.92
CA GLU A 127 1.12 -21.86 24.20
C GLU A 127 -0.23 -21.11 24.21
N ASN A 128 -0.47 -20.27 25.22
CA ASN A 128 -1.72 -19.54 25.42
C ASN A 128 -1.58 -18.02 25.26
N THR A 129 -0.37 -17.50 25.12
CA THR A 129 -0.12 -16.05 25.19
C THR A 129 0.53 -15.54 23.91
N MET A 130 -0.17 -14.63 23.22
CA MET A 130 0.35 -13.85 22.10
C MET A 130 0.58 -12.41 22.55
N GLN A 131 1.76 -11.86 22.25
CA GLN A 131 2.10 -10.49 22.57
C GLN A 131 2.51 -9.73 21.31
N MET A 132 1.92 -8.56 21.13
CA MET A 132 2.30 -7.57 20.13
C MET A 132 2.98 -6.42 20.86
N GLU A 133 4.21 -6.13 20.48
CA GLU A 133 4.96 -4.96 20.91
C GLU A 133 4.87 -3.89 19.83
N ILE A 134 4.49 -2.68 20.23
CA ILE A 134 4.35 -1.51 19.37
C ILE A 134 5.38 -0.50 19.87
N SER A 135 6.49 -0.37 19.15
CA SER A 135 7.51 0.65 19.40
C SER A 135 7.09 1.93 18.70
N TYR A 136 7.11 3.04 19.43
CA TYR A 136 6.75 4.34 18.93
C TYR A 136 8.00 5.20 18.67
N THR A 137 7.90 6.14 17.73
CA THR A 137 9.01 7.02 17.33
C THR A 137 9.45 8.02 18.41
N ASP A 138 8.66 8.19 19.47
CA ASP A 138 9.02 8.93 20.67
C ASP A 138 9.79 8.08 21.71
N GLY A 139 10.08 6.81 21.36
CA GLY A 139 10.74 5.83 22.23
C GLY A 139 9.79 5.10 23.17
N THR A 140 8.50 5.45 23.20
CA THR A 140 7.50 4.74 23.99
C THR A 140 7.29 3.34 23.39
N VAL A 141 7.13 2.34 24.24
CA VAL A 141 6.74 0.99 23.80
C VAL A 141 5.42 0.66 24.47
N LYS A 142 4.44 0.22 23.68
CA LYS A 142 3.20 -0.36 24.20
C LYS A 142 3.12 -1.84 23.91
N THR A 143 2.50 -2.55 24.84
CA THR A 143 2.39 -3.99 24.79
C THR A 143 0.92 -4.40 24.76
N LEU A 144 0.46 -4.94 23.64
CA LEU A 144 -0.86 -5.55 23.52
C LEU A 144 -0.70 -7.07 23.69
N ARG A 145 -1.33 -7.65 24.70
CA ARG A 145 -1.24 -9.10 24.98
C ARG A 145 -2.61 -9.75 24.95
N GLY A 146 -2.72 -10.86 24.23
CA GLY A 146 -3.88 -11.75 24.25
C GLY A 146 -3.54 -13.04 24.98
N GLU A 147 -4.28 -13.34 26.03
CA GLU A 147 -4.14 -14.57 26.82
C GLU A 147 -5.36 -15.46 26.61
N LYS A 148 -5.15 -16.65 26.07
CA LYS A 148 -6.18 -17.66 25.85
C LYS A 148 -6.53 -18.32 27.19
N ALA A 149 -7.79 -18.19 27.59
CA ALA A 149 -8.42 -18.96 28.65
C ALA A 149 -9.19 -20.14 28.05
N GLN A 150 -9.92 -20.86 28.91
CA GLN A 150 -10.62 -22.09 28.53
C GLN A 150 -11.62 -21.86 27.37
N ASP A 151 -12.45 -20.82 27.46
CA ASP A 151 -13.50 -20.49 26.47
C ASP A 151 -13.48 -19.01 26.01
N SER A 152 -12.38 -18.29 26.27
CA SER A 152 -12.27 -16.87 25.96
C SER A 152 -10.82 -16.43 25.72
N VAL A 153 -10.64 -15.24 25.19
CA VAL A 153 -9.35 -14.55 25.11
C VAL A 153 -9.44 -13.23 25.88
N ALA A 154 -8.56 -13.04 26.85
CA ALA A 154 -8.42 -11.79 27.58
C ALA A 154 -7.35 -10.92 26.91
N PHE A 155 -7.68 -9.66 26.65
CA PHE A 155 -6.79 -8.68 26.05
C PHE A 155 -6.30 -7.69 27.11
N TYR A 156 -5.01 -7.41 27.07
CA TYR A 156 -4.31 -6.50 27.96
C TYR A 156 -3.53 -5.46 27.17
N LEU A 157 -3.54 -4.21 27.60
CA LEU A 157 -2.68 -3.14 27.11
C LEU A 157 -1.79 -2.69 28.27
N ASP A 158 -0.47 -2.78 28.10
CA ASP A 158 0.52 -2.44 29.13
C ASP A 158 0.22 -3.14 30.48
N ASN A 159 -0.08 -4.44 30.40
CA ASN A 159 -0.53 -5.30 31.51
C ASN A 159 -1.85 -4.89 32.18
N GLN A 160 -2.56 -3.87 31.70
CA GLN A 160 -3.90 -3.54 32.17
C GLN A 160 -4.94 -4.31 31.37
N HIS A 161 -5.86 -4.95 32.07
CA HIS A 161 -6.97 -5.66 31.42
C HIS A 161 -7.85 -4.66 30.66
N VAL A 162 -8.06 -4.92 29.37
CA VAL A 162 -8.89 -4.10 28.49
C VAL A 162 -10.27 -4.73 28.34
N THR A 163 -10.31 -6.00 27.93
CA THR A 163 -11.55 -6.74 27.70
C THR A 163 -11.30 -8.24 27.64
N THR A 164 -12.37 -9.03 27.80
CA THR A 164 -12.38 -10.47 27.54
C THR A 164 -13.43 -10.75 26.48
N VAL A 165 -13.05 -11.49 25.43
CA VAL A 165 -13.94 -11.87 24.33
C VAL A 165 -14.12 -13.38 24.36
N SER A 166 -15.36 -13.87 24.24
CA SER A 166 -15.62 -15.31 24.17
C SER A 166 -15.13 -15.91 22.85
N ASN A 167 -14.80 -17.20 22.85
CA ASN A 167 -14.43 -17.91 21.63
C ASN A 167 -15.57 -17.92 20.60
N ASP A 168 -16.84 -17.92 21.06
CA ASP A 168 -18.02 -17.85 20.21
C ASP A 168 -18.12 -16.51 19.48
N GLU A 169 -17.90 -15.39 20.18
CA GLU A 169 -17.87 -14.06 19.58
C GLU A 169 -16.72 -13.92 18.58
N LEU A 170 -15.51 -14.42 18.93
CA LEU A 170 -14.37 -14.43 18.01
C LEU A 170 -14.67 -15.22 16.73
N SER A 171 -15.33 -16.37 16.86
CA SER A 171 -15.74 -17.20 15.72
C SER A 171 -16.76 -16.49 14.83
N GLN A 172 -17.69 -15.74 15.41
CA GLN A 172 -18.64 -14.91 14.67
C GLN A 172 -17.95 -13.77 13.89
N TYR A 173 -16.98 -13.08 14.50
CA TYR A 173 -16.22 -12.03 13.81
C TYR A 173 -15.44 -12.57 12.60
N VAL A 174 -14.79 -13.73 12.73
CA VAL A 174 -14.07 -14.36 11.62
C VAL A 174 -15.03 -14.79 10.51
N ALA A 175 -16.21 -15.32 10.86
CA ALA A 175 -17.21 -15.74 9.88
C ALA A 175 -17.77 -14.57 9.04
N VAL A 176 -17.92 -13.38 9.63
CA VAL A 176 -18.41 -12.18 8.90
C VAL A 176 -17.33 -11.57 8.00
N THR A 177 -16.05 -11.78 8.30
CA THR A 177 -14.92 -11.23 7.53
C THR A 177 -14.56 -12.08 6.29
N HIS A 178 -15.22 -13.22 6.09
CA HIS A 178 -15.06 -14.11 4.93
C HIS A 178 -16.12 -13.89 3.81
N ILE A 179 -16.68 -12.69 3.71
CA ILE A 179 -17.54 -12.27 2.59
C ILE A 179 -16.72 -11.48 1.57
#